data_AF-A0A417EK16-F1
#
_entry.id   AF-A0A417EK16-F1
#
_cell.length_a   1.000
_cell.length_b   1.000
_cell.length_c   1.000
_cell.angle_alpha   90.00
_cell.angle_beta   90.00
_cell.angle_gamma   90.00
#
_symmetry.space_group_name_H-M   'P 1'
#
loop_
_entity.id
_entity.type
_entity.pdbx_description
1 polymer ?
#
loop_
_entity_poly.entity_id
_entity_poly.type
_entity_poly.pdbx_seq_one_letter_code
_entity_poly.pdbx_strand_id
1 'polypeptide(L)'
;MKKISIDETKLPAVMEIIEKAALLMDEKDCDSDKEAKKELGELQKNLREITGNKKIKINIFQAYWSYTDLETTARRALMPPPMKSNLSNEQLKEIVLHILKFGEGERDWWLEYLEINTGLDNLTDYIFYPDLIGLDFDATLEQIADKIIADRK
;
A
#
# COMPACT_ATOMS: atom_id res chain seq x y z
N MET A 1 -11.07 -10.20 -11.70
CA MET A 1 -9.94 -9.73 -10.86
C MET A 1 -9.58 -10.70 -9.73
N LYS A 2 -8.28 -10.82 -9.43
CA LYS A 2 -7.76 -11.56 -8.25
C LYS A 2 -8.29 -10.90 -6.98
N LYS A 3 -8.90 -11.66 -6.06
CA LYS A 3 -9.35 -11.13 -4.77
C LYS A 3 -8.18 -11.14 -3.79
N ILE A 4 -7.91 -10.01 -3.14
CA ILE A 4 -6.95 -9.94 -2.04
C ILE A 4 -7.64 -10.52 -0.80
N SER A 5 -7.00 -11.48 -0.16
CA SER A 5 -7.50 -12.09 1.08
C SER A 5 -6.54 -11.78 2.21
N ILE A 6 -7.09 -11.42 3.35
CA ILE A 6 -6.37 -11.28 4.62
C ILE A 6 -6.92 -12.27 5.64
N ASP A 7 -6.11 -12.58 6.64
CA ASP A 7 -6.53 -13.35 7.80
C ASP A 7 -7.07 -12.40 8.88
N GLU A 8 -8.39 -12.24 8.90
CA GLU A 8 -9.09 -11.32 9.81
C GLU A 8 -8.83 -11.62 11.30
N THR A 9 -8.46 -12.87 11.64
CA THR A 9 -8.17 -13.24 13.02
C THR A 9 -6.91 -12.56 13.57
N LYS A 10 -6.02 -12.09 12.67
CA LYS A 10 -4.78 -11.39 13.01
C LYS A 10 -4.95 -9.88 13.13
N LEU A 11 -6.08 -9.33 12.66
CA LEU A 11 -6.30 -7.89 12.59
C LEU A 11 -6.13 -7.18 13.94
N PRO A 12 -6.71 -7.65 15.06
CA PRO A 12 -6.54 -6.99 16.35
C PRO A 12 -5.07 -6.91 16.79
N ALA A 13 -4.30 -7.98 16.58
CA ALA A 13 -2.89 -8.03 16.96
C ALA A 13 -2.03 -7.07 16.11
N VAL A 14 -2.34 -6.93 14.81
CA VAL A 14 -1.64 -5.99 13.95
C VAL A 14 -1.98 -4.54 14.31
N MET A 15 -3.25 -4.25 14.61
CA MET A 15 -3.67 -2.93 15.09
C MET A 15 -2.93 -2.54 16.38
N GLU A 16 -2.87 -3.44 17.36
CA GLU A 16 -2.16 -3.21 18.62
C GLU A 16 -0.67 -2.92 18.40
N ILE A 17 0.00 -3.67 17.51
CA ILE A 17 1.42 -3.45 17.18
C ILE A 17 1.63 -2.09 16.52
N ILE A 18 0.77 -1.72 15.56
CA ILE A 18 0.87 -0.46 14.84
C ILE A 18 0.66 0.72 15.78
N GLU A 19 -0.39 0.68 16.60
CA GLU A 19 -0.71 1.73 17.57
C GLU A 19 0.43 1.91 18.59
N LYS A 20 0.91 0.82 19.19
CA LYS A 20 2.05 0.87 20.13
C LYS A 20 3.30 1.44 19.50
N ALA A 21 3.63 1.02 18.29
CA ALA A 21 4.82 1.51 17.60
C ALA A 21 4.72 3.00 17.27
N ALA A 22 3.54 3.44 16.84
CA ALA A 22 3.32 4.83 16.47
C ALA A 22 3.36 5.75 17.71
N LEU A 23 2.74 5.34 18.82
CA LEU A 23 2.87 6.04 20.12
C LEU A 23 4.32 6.09 20.61
N LEU A 24 5.04 4.96 20.56
CA LEU A 24 6.44 4.90 21.00
C LEU A 24 7.34 5.86 20.19
N MET A 25 7.13 5.94 18.88
CA MET A 25 7.89 6.83 17.99
C MET A 25 7.48 8.31 18.10
N ASP A 26 6.26 8.60 18.58
CA ASP A 26 5.80 9.97 18.86
C ASP A 26 6.38 10.49 20.19
N GLU A 27 6.43 9.63 21.21
CA GLU A 27 6.87 9.99 22.55
C GLU A 27 8.40 9.96 22.73
N LYS A 28 9.12 9.12 21.99
CA LYS A 28 10.56 8.88 22.20
C LYS A 28 11.37 8.91 20.92
N ASP A 29 12.59 9.43 21.05
CA ASP A 29 13.62 9.29 20.01
C ASP A 29 14.13 7.84 19.97
N CYS A 30 13.51 7.03 19.13
CA CYS A 30 13.84 5.62 18.95
C CYS A 30 15.21 5.36 18.29
N ASP A 31 15.92 6.41 17.84
CA ASP A 31 17.28 6.28 17.31
C ASP A 31 18.33 6.38 18.43
N SER A 32 18.08 7.23 19.43
CA SER A 32 19.02 7.49 20.54
C SER A 32 18.64 6.77 21.85
N ASP A 33 17.36 6.55 22.12
CA ASP A 33 16.88 5.81 23.30
C ASP A 33 17.03 4.30 23.09
N LYS A 34 17.90 3.68 23.89
CA LYS A 34 18.21 2.24 23.80
C LYS A 34 17.02 1.35 24.13
N GLU A 35 16.16 1.74 25.06
CA GLU A 35 15.00 0.96 25.45
C GLU A 35 13.91 1.07 24.38
N ALA A 36 13.62 2.29 23.92
CA ALA A 36 12.66 2.52 22.84
C ALA A 36 13.08 1.79 21.55
N LYS A 37 14.37 1.86 21.20
CA LYS A 37 14.93 1.14 20.04
C LYS A 37 14.74 -0.37 20.14
N LYS A 38 14.93 -0.94 21.33
CA LYS A 38 14.77 -2.37 21.57
C LYS A 38 13.30 -2.76 21.42
N GLU A 39 12.39 -2.02 22.06
CA GLU A 39 10.95 -2.25 22.00
C GLU A 39 10.41 -2.14 20.56
N LEU A 40 10.80 -1.10 19.83
CA LEU A 40 10.43 -0.93 18.42
C LEU A 40 10.96 -2.09 17.56
N GLY A 41 12.16 -2.59 17.86
CA GLY A 41 12.73 -3.78 17.22
C GLY A 41 11.94 -5.07 17.47
N GLU A 42 11.40 -5.24 18.67
CA GLU A 42 10.53 -6.36 19.03
C GLU A 42 9.17 -6.27 18.31
N LEU A 43 8.55 -5.08 18.31
CA LEU A 43 7.33 -4.82 17.55
C LEU A 43 7.51 -5.08 16.05
N GLN A 44 8.63 -4.62 15.47
CA GLN A 44 9.00 -4.88 14.08
C GLN A 44 9.09 -6.38 13.75
N LYS A 45 9.68 -7.17 14.66
CA LYS A 45 9.80 -8.61 14.52
C LYS A 45 8.42 -9.27 14.55
N ASN A 46 7.60 -8.93 15.54
CA ASN A 46 6.24 -9.48 15.69
C ASN A 46 5.37 -9.14 14.47
N LEU A 47 5.45 -7.91 13.96
CA LEU A 47 4.71 -7.50 12.77
C LEU A 47 5.07 -8.36 11.55
N ARG A 48 6.37 -8.62 11.34
CA ARG A 48 6.86 -9.45 10.22
C ARG A 48 6.41 -10.91 10.34
N GLU A 49 6.36 -11.44 11.56
CA GLU A 49 5.93 -12.80 11.83
C GLU A 49 4.42 -12.97 11.56
N ILE A 50 3.59 -12.04 12.05
CA ILE A 50 2.13 -12.10 11.90
C ILE A 50 1.71 -11.91 10.44
N THR A 51 2.26 -10.89 9.77
CA THR A 51 1.92 -10.54 8.39
C THR A 51 2.57 -11.47 7.36
N GLY A 52 3.66 -12.16 7.73
CA GLY A 52 4.51 -12.90 6.79
C GLY A 52 5.31 -12.00 5.83
N ASN A 53 5.19 -10.67 5.94
CA ASN A 53 5.90 -9.72 5.08
C ASN A 53 7.23 -9.32 5.70
N LYS A 54 8.32 -10.01 5.34
CA LYS A 54 9.67 -9.72 5.84
C LYS A 54 10.20 -8.32 5.48
N LYS A 55 9.64 -7.67 4.46
CA LYS A 55 10.08 -6.36 3.98
C LYS A 55 9.35 -5.20 4.66
N ILE A 56 8.25 -5.46 5.36
CA ILE A 56 7.51 -4.41 6.07
C ILE A 56 8.43 -3.73 7.07
N LYS A 57 8.37 -2.39 7.09
CA LYS A 57 9.13 -1.56 8.02
C LYS A 57 8.15 -0.89 8.96
N ILE A 58 8.39 -0.97 10.26
CA ILE A 58 7.45 -0.48 11.26
C ILE A 58 7.39 1.06 11.31
N ASN A 59 8.46 1.72 10.88
CA ASN A 59 8.54 3.18 10.84
C ASN A 59 7.56 3.83 9.86
N ILE A 60 7.06 3.10 8.85
CA ILE A 60 6.05 3.64 7.92
C ILE A 60 4.74 3.98 8.63
N PHE A 61 4.51 3.40 9.80
CA PHE A 61 3.29 3.61 10.58
C PHE A 61 3.39 4.79 11.56
N GLN A 62 4.54 5.47 11.66
CA GLN A 62 4.77 6.51 12.68
C GLN A 62 3.70 7.60 12.71
N ALA A 63 3.15 7.98 11.56
CA ALA A 63 2.16 9.05 11.47
C ALA A 63 0.92 8.61 10.66
N TYR A 64 0.50 7.34 10.81
CA TYR A 64 -0.63 6.82 10.02
C TYR A 64 -1.89 7.68 10.17
N TRP A 65 -2.15 8.18 11.38
CA TRP A 65 -3.32 9.01 11.72
C TRP A 65 -3.38 10.34 10.97
N SER A 66 -2.28 10.77 10.34
CA SER A 66 -2.26 11.99 9.54
C SER A 66 -2.94 11.82 8.17
N TYR A 67 -3.14 10.58 7.72
CA TYR A 67 -3.71 10.29 6.40
C TYR A 67 -4.77 9.17 6.36
N THR A 68 -4.82 8.26 7.33
CA THR A 68 -5.82 7.17 7.37
C THR A 68 -6.12 6.69 8.80
N ASP A 69 -7.05 5.74 8.95
CA ASP A 69 -7.41 5.12 10.22
C ASP A 69 -6.59 3.84 10.53
N LEU A 70 -6.60 3.44 11.80
CA LEU A 70 -5.82 2.29 12.30
C LEU A 70 -6.27 0.96 11.67
N GLU A 71 -7.56 0.77 11.44
CA GLU A 71 -8.08 -0.47 10.86
C GLU A 71 -7.66 -0.59 9.39
N THR A 72 -7.81 0.47 8.61
CA THR A 72 -7.41 0.55 7.21
C THR A 72 -5.91 0.24 7.04
N THR A 73 -5.04 0.88 7.84
CA THR A 73 -3.59 0.62 7.77
C THR A 73 -3.22 -0.80 8.22
N ALA A 74 -3.90 -1.34 9.25
CA ALA A 74 -3.65 -2.70 9.72
C ALA A 74 -4.10 -3.76 8.71
N ARG A 75 -5.26 -3.57 8.06
CA ARG A 75 -5.72 -4.41 6.95
C ARG A 75 -4.74 -4.37 5.79
N ARG A 76 -4.22 -3.19 5.43
CA ARG A 76 -3.19 -3.03 4.40
C ARG A 76 -1.89 -3.77 4.74
N ALA A 77 -1.46 -3.72 5.99
CA ALA A 77 -0.27 -4.43 6.46
C ALA A 77 -0.41 -5.96 6.38
N LEU A 78 -1.64 -6.48 6.51
CA LEU A 78 -1.96 -7.91 6.37
C LEU A 78 -2.09 -8.38 4.92
N MET A 79 -2.21 -7.47 3.95
CA MET A 79 -2.21 -7.85 2.53
C MET A 79 -0.83 -8.36 2.13
N PRO A 80 -0.75 -9.49 1.38
CA PRO A 80 0.53 -9.97 0.88
C PRO A 80 1.15 -8.90 -0.02
N PRO A 81 2.47 -8.64 0.02
CA PRO A 81 3.06 -7.61 -0.81
C PRO A 81 2.79 -7.89 -2.30
N PRO A 82 2.46 -6.86 -3.11
CA PRO A 82 2.29 -7.05 -4.54
C PRO A 82 3.60 -7.54 -5.17
N MET A 83 3.46 -8.41 -6.18
CA MET A 83 4.58 -9.03 -6.86
C MET A 83 4.41 -8.90 -8.36
N LYS A 84 5.54 -8.74 -9.08
CA LYS A 84 5.52 -8.69 -10.54
C LYS A 84 4.94 -9.98 -11.10
N SER A 85 4.07 -9.82 -12.10
CA SER A 85 3.41 -10.88 -12.83
C SER A 85 3.35 -10.53 -14.31
N ASN A 86 3.03 -11.48 -15.17
CA ASN A 86 2.87 -11.22 -16.60
C ASN A 86 1.39 -10.90 -16.87
N LEU A 87 0.95 -9.68 -16.52
CA LEU A 87 -0.42 -9.23 -16.80
C LEU A 87 -0.62 -9.00 -18.29
N SER A 88 -1.73 -9.49 -18.82
CA SER A 88 -2.19 -9.11 -20.16
C SER A 88 -2.70 -7.66 -20.18
N ASN A 89 -2.83 -7.08 -21.37
CA ASN A 89 -3.40 -5.74 -21.54
C ASN A 89 -4.83 -5.67 -20.99
N GLU A 90 -5.62 -6.72 -21.20
CA GLU A 90 -7.00 -6.83 -20.71
C GLU A 90 -7.04 -6.87 -19.19
N GLN A 91 -6.09 -7.56 -18.55
CA GLN A 91 -5.99 -7.61 -17.08
C GLN A 91 -5.57 -6.27 -16.50
N LEU A 92 -4.60 -5.58 -17.11
CA LEU A 92 -4.21 -4.21 -16.71
C LEU A 92 -5.41 -3.28 -16.80
N LYS A 93 -6.13 -3.32 -17.93
CA LYS A 93 -7.33 -2.52 -18.16
C LYS A 93 -8.42 -2.82 -17.13
N GLU A 94 -8.69 -4.10 -16.85
CA GLU A 94 -9.68 -4.49 -15.85
C GLU A 94 -9.39 -3.88 -14.47
N ILE A 95 -8.12 -3.87 -14.03
CA ILE A 95 -7.72 -3.29 -12.75
C ILE A 95 -7.95 -1.77 -12.74
N VAL A 96 -7.49 -1.06 -13.77
CA VAL A 96 -7.63 0.41 -13.86
C VAL A 96 -9.11 0.82 -13.85
N LEU A 97 -9.96 0.12 -14.59
CA LEU A 97 -11.40 0.41 -14.65
C LEU A 97 -12.13 0.21 -13.31
N HIS A 98 -11.54 -0.54 -12.38
CA HIS A 98 -12.12 -0.81 -11.07
C HIS A 98 -11.40 -0.07 -9.94
N ILE A 99 -10.30 0.65 -10.21
CA ILE A 99 -9.40 1.18 -9.18
C ILE A 99 -10.11 2.07 -8.16
N LEU A 100 -11.04 2.91 -8.63
CA LEU A 100 -11.79 3.83 -7.77
C LEU A 100 -12.91 3.15 -6.96
N LYS A 101 -13.25 1.90 -7.26
CA LYS A 101 -14.26 1.12 -6.53
C LYS A 101 -13.70 0.47 -5.27
N PHE A 102 -12.39 0.37 -5.13
CA PHE A 102 -11.74 -0.24 -3.97
C PHE A 102 -11.71 0.72 -2.77
N GLY A 103 -11.79 0.15 -1.57
CA GLY A 103 -11.47 0.85 -0.33
C GLY A 103 -10.00 1.26 -0.31
N GLU A 104 -9.65 2.27 0.49
CA GLU A 104 -8.34 2.93 0.49
C GLU A 104 -7.16 1.94 0.53
N GLY A 105 -7.08 1.08 1.55
CA GLY A 105 -5.97 0.12 1.66
C GLY A 105 -5.89 -0.87 0.49
N GLU A 106 -7.04 -1.33 -0.03
CA GLU A 106 -7.05 -2.19 -1.23
C GLU A 106 -6.62 -1.42 -2.48
N ARG A 107 -7.04 -0.16 -2.61
CA ARG A 107 -6.66 0.72 -3.71
C ARG A 107 -5.15 0.95 -3.73
N ASP A 108 -4.55 1.27 -2.58
CA ASP A 108 -3.09 1.44 -2.45
C ASP A 108 -2.33 0.18 -2.86
N TRP A 109 -2.88 -0.99 -2.52
CA TRP A 109 -2.30 -2.26 -2.96
C TRP A 109 -2.35 -2.41 -4.49
N TRP A 110 -3.50 -2.11 -5.11
CA TRP A 110 -3.66 -2.21 -6.56
C TRP A 110 -2.82 -1.19 -7.33
N LEU A 111 -2.63 0.00 -6.78
CA LEU A 111 -1.74 1.03 -7.33
C LEU A 111 -0.29 0.53 -7.33
N GLU A 112 0.23 0.05 -6.19
CA GLU A 112 1.58 -0.52 -6.10
C GLU A 112 1.72 -1.75 -7.02
N TYR A 113 0.69 -2.58 -7.13
CA TYR A 113 0.67 -3.72 -8.04
C TYR A 113 0.78 -3.28 -9.51
N LEU A 114 0.01 -2.27 -9.93
CA LEU A 114 0.08 -1.72 -11.28
C LEU A 114 1.44 -1.09 -11.56
N GLU A 115 2.02 -0.33 -10.63
CA GLU A 115 3.36 0.25 -10.74
C GLU A 115 4.42 -0.83 -10.98
N ILE A 116 4.42 -1.89 -10.16
CA ILE A 116 5.36 -3.02 -10.32
C ILE A 116 5.21 -3.74 -11.68
N ASN A 117 3.97 -3.89 -12.16
CA ASN A 117 3.69 -4.63 -13.39
C ASN A 117 3.87 -3.78 -14.66
N THR A 118 3.83 -2.45 -14.55
CA THR A 118 3.98 -1.52 -15.69
C THR A 118 5.35 -0.83 -15.72
N GLY A 119 6.07 -0.76 -14.61
CA GLY A 119 7.32 -0.01 -14.48
C GLY A 119 7.15 1.51 -14.47
N LEU A 120 5.93 2.01 -14.26
CA LEU A 120 5.59 3.43 -14.22
C LEU A 120 5.67 3.96 -12.78
N ASP A 121 6.78 4.60 -12.44
CA ASP A 121 7.05 5.11 -11.07
C ASP A 121 6.09 6.24 -10.64
N ASN A 122 5.32 6.81 -11.57
CA ASN A 122 4.34 7.87 -11.35
C ASN A 122 2.90 7.43 -11.69
N LEU A 123 2.59 6.14 -11.51
CA LEU A 123 1.28 5.56 -11.88
C LEU A 123 0.09 6.32 -11.27
N THR A 124 0.22 6.84 -10.05
CA THR A 124 -0.85 7.62 -9.40
C THR A 124 -1.23 8.86 -10.21
N ASP A 125 -0.27 9.49 -10.89
CA ASP A 125 -0.53 10.68 -11.71
C ASP A 125 -1.40 10.34 -12.91
N TYR A 126 -1.24 9.15 -13.50
CA TYR A 126 -2.13 8.69 -14.57
C TYR A 126 -3.59 8.63 -14.16
N ILE A 127 -3.86 8.30 -12.88
CA ILE A 127 -5.21 8.06 -12.39
C ILE A 127 -5.83 9.34 -11.81
N PHE A 128 -5.05 10.14 -11.09
CA PHE A 128 -5.56 11.30 -10.34
C PHE A 128 -5.22 12.65 -10.97
N TYR A 129 -4.21 12.71 -11.85
CA TYR A 129 -3.75 13.93 -12.52
C TYR A 129 -3.43 13.66 -14.00
N PRO A 130 -4.40 13.14 -14.79
CA PRO A 130 -4.17 12.69 -16.17
C PRO A 130 -3.59 13.78 -17.09
N ASP A 131 -3.86 15.05 -16.78
CA ASP A 131 -3.29 16.21 -17.48
C ASP A 131 -1.76 16.28 -17.39
N LEU A 132 -1.17 15.85 -16.27
CA LEU A 132 0.29 15.81 -16.09
C LEU A 132 0.97 14.77 -16.98
N ILE A 133 0.22 13.78 -17.47
CA ILE A 133 0.71 12.72 -18.36
C ILE A 133 0.20 12.85 -19.80
N GLY A 134 -0.36 14.02 -20.15
CA GLY A 134 -0.75 14.38 -21.50
C GLY A 134 -2.10 13.83 -21.96
N LEU A 135 -2.98 13.48 -21.01
CA LEU A 135 -4.40 13.25 -21.28
C LEU A 135 -5.23 14.48 -20.90
N ASP A 136 -6.51 14.49 -21.26
CA ASP A 136 -7.43 15.52 -20.79
C ASP A 136 -7.67 15.38 -19.27
N PHE A 137 -7.94 16.49 -18.58
CA PHE A 137 -8.22 16.50 -17.14
C PHE A 137 -9.40 15.59 -16.75
N ASP A 138 -10.38 15.44 -17.65
CA ASP A 138 -11.58 14.61 -17.50
C ASP A 138 -11.47 13.27 -18.24
N ALA A 139 -10.26 12.81 -18.56
CA ALA A 139 -10.04 11.53 -19.22
C ALA A 139 -10.70 10.37 -18.48
N THR A 140 -11.36 9.48 -19.23
CA THR A 140 -12.04 8.31 -18.67
C THR A 140 -11.01 7.27 -18.20
N LEU A 141 -11.42 6.37 -17.30
CA LEU A 141 -10.57 5.26 -16.87
C LEU A 141 -10.16 4.35 -18.04
N GLU A 142 -10.95 4.26 -19.11
CA GLU A 142 -10.57 3.57 -20.34
C GLU A 142 -9.41 4.25 -21.05
N GLN A 143 -9.46 5.58 -21.21
CA GLN A 143 -8.38 6.36 -21.82
C GLN A 143 -7.10 6.28 -20.98
N ILE A 144 -7.24 6.38 -19.66
CA ILE A 144 -6.13 6.21 -18.70
C ILE A 144 -5.53 4.80 -18.82
N ALA A 145 -6.35 3.76 -18.88
CA ALA A 145 -5.88 2.38 -19.02
C ALA A 145 -5.10 2.18 -20.33
N ASP A 146 -5.62 2.69 -21.44
CA ASP A 146 -4.96 2.58 -22.75
C ASP A 146 -3.61 3.33 -22.75
N LYS A 147 -3.55 4.48 -22.07
CA LYS A 147 -2.31 5.26 -21.90
C LYS A 147 -1.27 4.55 -21.01
N ILE A 148 -1.68 3.96 -19.89
CA ILE A 148 -0.82 3.12 -19.03
C ILE A 148 -0.24 1.94 -19.83
N ILE A 149 -1.06 1.27 -20.64
CA ILE A 149 -0.63 0.14 -21.48
C ILE A 149 0.38 0.58 -22.55
N ALA A 150 0.19 1.76 -23.13
CA ALA A 150 1.09 2.32 -24.14
C ALA A 150 2.45 2.73 -23.56
N ASP A 151 2.47 3.27 -22.34
CA ASP A 151 3.67 3.84 -21.72
C ASP A 151 4.50 2.83 -20.89
N ARG A 152 3.99 1.62 -20.64
CA ARG A 152 4.65 0.61 -19.80
C ARG A 152 6.07 0.26 -20.29
N LYS A 153 6.96 -0.04 -19.34
CA LYS A 153 8.39 -0.35 -19.56
C LYS A 153 8.69 -1.85 -19.56
#